data_AF-A0A9D1W0N2-F1
#
_entry.id   AF-A0A9D1W0N2-F1
#
_cell.length_a   1.000
_cell.length_b   1.000
_cell.length_c   1.000
_cell.angle_alpha   90.00
_cell.angle_beta   90.00
_cell.angle_gamma   90.00
#
_symmetry.space_group_name_H-M   'P 1'
#
loop_
_entity.id
_entity.type
_entity.pdbx_description
1 polymer ?
#
loop_
_entity_poly.entity_id
_entity_poly.type
_entity_poly.pdbx_seq_one_letter_code
_entity_poly.pdbx_strand_id
1 'polypeptide(L)'
;MEKKKDALAALRAYADKKPSRSEGAEEAARLTGRLYGAEGTARGRGALALARRPALLALLAAALVLTAALLFAFFYGGGQKEPMYFEDSSIYTETIEDIGQFQQENGLSLSLFEGDFLGSKYTAVRYIEDGRLLYVRQTAAALTEEGPDTITLSICISEGRFPGFNVFTQLDQTMQVGGIEAAYGQDSVDENTFYAKFTAGGFAYCLKLVTFGDAQALESYIAQLL
;
A
#
# COMPACT_ATOMS: atom_id res chain seq x y z
N MET A 1 -65.66 23.93 46.88
CA MET A 1 -64.92 24.95 46.10
C MET A 1 -63.42 24.68 46.27
N GLU A 2 -62.83 23.94 45.33
CA GLU A 2 -61.42 23.54 45.37
C GLU A 2 -60.51 24.62 44.77
N LYS A 3 -59.52 25.06 45.55
CA LYS A 3 -58.46 25.96 45.09
C LYS A 3 -57.44 25.18 44.28
N LYS A 4 -57.48 25.34 42.94
CA LYS A 4 -56.37 24.94 42.06
C LYS A 4 -55.12 25.72 42.45
N LYS A 5 -54.12 25.03 43.01
CA LYS A 5 -52.81 25.59 43.32
C LYS A 5 -52.04 25.80 42.00
N ASP A 6 -51.64 27.04 41.79
CA ASP A 6 -50.96 27.52 40.59
C ASP A 6 -49.52 26.97 40.54
N ALA A 7 -49.31 25.94 39.72
CA ALA A 7 -48.02 25.24 39.59
C ALA A 7 -46.90 26.16 39.10
N LEU A 8 -47.24 27.28 38.44
CA LEU A 8 -46.25 28.25 37.96
C LEU A 8 -45.66 29.10 39.09
N ALA A 9 -46.44 29.36 40.15
CA ALA A 9 -45.95 30.07 41.34
C ALA A 9 -44.94 29.22 42.13
N ALA A 10 -45.15 27.90 42.17
CA ALA A 10 -44.22 26.96 42.81
C ALA A 10 -42.89 26.84 42.06
N LEU A 11 -42.90 26.89 40.72
CA LEU A 11 -41.70 26.83 39.90
C LEU A 11 -40.87 28.12 39.97
N ARG A 12 -41.49 29.30 40.05
CA ARG A 12 -40.78 30.57 40.27
C ARG A 12 -40.11 30.63 41.64
N ALA A 13 -40.75 30.13 42.69
CA ALA A 13 -40.16 30.07 44.04
C ALA A 13 -38.95 29.12 44.13
N TYR A 14 -38.85 28.12 43.25
CA TYR A 14 -37.71 27.20 43.19
C TYR A 14 -36.52 27.80 42.40
N ALA A 15 -36.79 28.61 41.37
CA ALA A 15 -35.74 29.27 40.58
C ALA A 15 -35.00 30.39 41.33
N ASP A 16 -35.64 31.04 42.30
CA ASP A 16 -35.03 32.13 43.11
C ASP A 16 -34.24 31.65 44.34
N LYS A 17 -34.27 30.35 44.67
CA LYS A 17 -33.38 29.76 45.69
C LYS A 17 -32.20 29.06 45.01
N LYS A 18 -31.20 29.83 44.60
CA LYS A 18 -29.84 29.29 44.41
C LYS A 18 -29.18 29.19 45.80
N PRO A 19 -28.96 27.99 46.36
CA PRO A 19 -28.07 27.88 47.51
C PRO A 19 -26.66 28.22 47.04
N SER A 20 -25.98 29.09 47.78
CA SER A 20 -24.56 29.34 47.54
C SER A 20 -23.79 28.02 47.70
N ARG A 21 -22.75 27.81 46.89
CA ARG A 21 -21.96 26.55 46.83
C ARG A 21 -21.37 26.10 48.18
N SER A 22 -21.42 26.91 49.24
CA SER A 22 -20.94 26.58 50.58
C SER A 22 -22.00 25.97 51.51
N GLU A 23 -23.29 26.26 51.34
CA GLU A 23 -24.33 25.80 52.29
C GLU A 23 -24.66 24.31 52.12
N GLY A 24 -24.66 23.79 50.88
CA GLY A 24 -24.89 22.37 50.63
C GLY A 24 -23.77 21.46 51.16
N ALA A 25 -22.55 21.98 51.26
CA ALA A 25 -21.40 21.25 51.80
C ALA A 25 -21.45 21.17 53.34
N GLU A 26 -21.87 22.24 54.00
CA GLU A 26 -22.04 22.26 55.46
C GLU A 26 -23.25 21.44 55.92
N GLU A 27 -24.34 21.45 55.15
CA GLU A 27 -25.51 20.64 55.44
C GLU A 27 -25.25 19.15 55.22
N ALA A 28 -24.49 18.79 54.17
CA ALA A 28 -23.99 17.44 53.97
C ALA A 28 -23.08 16.98 55.13
N ALA A 29 -22.14 17.81 55.57
CA ALA A 29 -21.25 17.50 56.69
C ALA A 29 -21.99 17.34 58.03
N ARG A 30 -23.04 18.14 58.27
CA ARG A 30 -23.93 17.98 59.43
C ARG A 30 -24.76 16.69 59.36
N LEU A 31 -25.17 16.27 58.17
CA LEU A 31 -25.89 15.01 57.96
C LEU A 31 -24.99 13.80 58.18
N THR A 32 -23.74 13.82 57.70
CA THR A 32 -22.77 12.73 57.95
C THR A 32 -22.42 12.63 59.44
N GLY A 33 -22.27 13.77 60.14
CA GLY A 33 -22.03 13.78 61.58
C GLY A 33 -23.19 13.22 62.42
N ARG A 34 -24.43 13.37 61.95
CA ARG A 34 -25.63 12.81 62.62
C ARG A 34 -25.86 11.34 62.30
N LEU A 35 -25.52 10.88 61.10
CA LEU A 35 -25.72 9.49 60.68
C LEU A 35 -24.65 8.52 61.23
N TYR A 36 -23.42 9.01 61.47
CA TYR A 36 -22.30 8.13 61.82
C TYR A 36 -21.76 8.29 63.25
N GLY A 37 -22.27 9.24 64.03
CA GLY A 37 -21.88 9.41 65.44
C GLY A 37 -20.43 9.83 65.63
N ALA A 38 -20.17 10.58 66.70
CA ALA A 38 -18.84 11.10 67.03
C ALA A 38 -17.89 10.05 67.63
N GLU A 39 -17.94 8.80 67.16
CA GLU A 39 -17.10 7.68 67.63
C GLU A 39 -16.42 6.92 66.48
N GLY A 40 -16.00 7.66 65.45
CA GLY A 40 -15.10 7.16 64.39
C GLY A 40 -13.68 7.72 64.46
N THR A 41 -13.37 8.56 65.46
CA THR A 41 -12.02 9.06 65.70
C THR A 41 -11.23 8.08 66.55
N ALA A 42 -10.10 7.64 66.02
CA ALA A 42 -9.02 6.88 66.65
C ALA A 42 -9.15 5.34 66.65
N ARG A 43 -8.59 4.70 65.60
CA ARG A 43 -7.46 3.75 65.74
C ARG A 43 -7.05 3.14 64.41
N GLY A 44 -5.76 3.28 64.09
CA GLY A 44 -5.02 2.26 63.35
C GLY A 44 -4.59 2.60 61.92
N ARG A 45 -3.26 2.69 61.75
CA ARG A 45 -2.51 2.43 60.50
C ARG A 45 -2.49 3.53 59.43
N GLY A 46 -1.94 4.68 59.82
CA GLY A 46 -1.27 5.58 58.88
C GLY A 46 0.16 5.10 58.57
N ALA A 47 0.31 4.00 57.84
CA ALA A 47 1.56 3.62 57.17
C ALA A 47 1.27 2.50 56.17
N LEU A 48 0.74 2.86 54.99
CA LEU A 48 0.79 2.08 53.73
C LEU A 48 -0.18 2.73 52.72
N ALA A 49 0.13 3.93 52.23
CA ALA A 49 -0.65 4.52 51.14
C ALA A 49 0.19 5.43 50.24
N LEU A 50 1.40 4.99 49.86
CA LEU A 50 2.22 5.72 48.88
C LEU A 50 3.26 4.80 48.23
N ALA A 51 2.83 3.63 47.71
CA ALA A 51 3.74 2.73 46.98
C ALA A 51 3.07 1.94 45.83
N ARG A 52 1.93 2.38 45.29
CA ARG A 52 1.25 1.70 44.18
C ARG A 52 0.81 2.60 43.03
N ARG A 53 1.39 3.81 42.91
CA ARG A 53 1.11 4.72 41.78
C ARG A 53 2.03 4.54 40.56
N PRO A 54 3.33 4.18 40.65
CA PRO A 54 4.17 4.10 39.45
C PRO A 54 3.87 2.86 38.60
N ALA A 55 3.50 1.73 39.21
CA ALA A 55 3.19 0.50 38.47
C ALA A 55 1.90 0.60 37.64
N LEU A 56 0.90 1.32 38.15
CA LEU A 56 -0.38 1.53 37.47
C LEU A 56 -0.25 2.53 36.32
N LEU A 57 0.58 3.57 36.51
CA LEU A 57 0.95 4.51 35.44
C LEU A 57 1.80 3.83 34.35
N ALA A 58 2.73 2.95 34.73
CA ALA A 58 3.53 2.18 33.78
C ALA A 58 2.67 1.20 32.95
N LEU A 59 1.69 0.54 33.58
CA LEU A 59 0.74 -0.35 32.89
C LEU A 59 -0.15 0.43 31.91
N LEU A 60 -0.64 1.61 32.29
CA LEU A 60 -1.42 2.48 31.40
C LEU A 60 -0.58 2.98 30.21
N ALA A 61 0.68 3.37 30.44
CA ALA A 61 1.59 3.78 29.37
C ALA A 61 1.90 2.62 28.41
N ALA A 62 2.16 1.41 28.93
CA ALA A 62 2.40 0.23 28.12
C ALA A 62 1.16 -0.17 27.32
N ALA A 63 -0.03 -0.13 27.92
CA ALA A 63 -1.29 -0.38 27.22
C ALA A 63 -1.52 0.64 26.10
N LEU A 64 -1.22 1.92 26.36
CA LEU A 64 -1.38 3.00 25.38
C LEU A 64 -0.42 2.85 24.20
N VAL A 65 0.84 2.49 24.46
CA VAL A 65 1.85 2.16 23.43
C VAL A 65 1.42 0.94 22.63
N LEU A 66 0.89 -0.10 23.27
CA LEU A 66 0.39 -1.29 22.58
C LEU A 66 -0.80 -0.98 21.69
N THR A 67 -1.77 -0.18 22.16
CA THR A 67 -2.89 0.29 21.32
C THR A 67 -2.42 1.19 20.19
N ALA A 68 -1.43 2.06 20.42
CA ALA A 68 -0.87 2.88 19.36
C ALA A 68 -0.14 2.04 18.32
N ALA A 69 0.61 1.01 18.73
CA ALA A 69 1.27 0.06 17.83
C ALA A 69 0.24 -0.80 17.07
N LEU A 70 -0.85 -1.22 17.71
CA LEU A 70 -1.94 -1.95 17.07
C LEU A 70 -2.72 -1.08 16.10
N LEU A 71 -3.01 0.19 16.45
CA LEU A 71 -3.63 1.15 15.55
C LEU A 71 -2.70 1.47 14.39
N PHE A 72 -1.40 1.63 14.63
CA PHE A 72 -0.41 1.82 13.58
C PHE A 72 -0.35 0.59 12.67
N ALA A 73 -0.31 -0.62 13.21
CA ALA A 73 -0.38 -1.84 12.42
C ALA A 73 -1.72 -2.01 11.69
N PHE A 74 -2.83 -1.52 12.23
CA PHE A 74 -4.15 -1.63 11.59
C PHE A 74 -4.36 -0.58 10.49
N PHE A 75 -3.88 0.66 10.69
CA PHE A 75 -4.02 1.74 9.71
C PHE A 75 -2.89 1.78 8.68
N TYR A 76 -1.68 1.34 9.03
CA TYR A 76 -0.50 1.34 8.16
C TYR A 76 0.01 -0.06 7.79
N GLY A 77 -0.48 -1.12 8.43
CA GLY A 77 -0.17 -2.48 8.04
C GLY A 77 -0.93 -2.86 6.78
N GLY A 78 -0.33 -2.50 5.64
CA GLY A 78 -0.44 -3.22 4.38
C GLY A 78 -1.86 -3.61 4.01
N GLY A 79 -2.72 -2.63 3.75
CA GLY A 79 -3.75 -2.87 2.75
C GLY A 79 -2.99 -3.24 1.47
N GLN A 80 -2.93 -4.54 1.15
CA GLN A 80 -2.59 -4.97 -0.20
C GLN A 80 -3.65 -4.32 -1.08
N LYS A 81 -3.34 -3.12 -1.60
CA LYS A 81 -4.15 -2.48 -2.62
C LYS A 81 -4.18 -3.51 -3.73
N GLU A 82 -5.37 -4.02 -4.03
CA GLU A 82 -5.54 -4.91 -5.18
C GLU A 82 -4.86 -4.24 -6.39
N PRO A 83 -4.05 -4.98 -7.15
CA PRO A 83 -3.30 -4.41 -8.25
C PRO A 83 -4.29 -3.76 -9.22
N MET A 84 -4.07 -2.49 -9.52
CA MET A 84 -4.97 -1.72 -10.36
C MET A 84 -5.01 -2.32 -11.76
N TYR A 85 -6.21 -2.57 -12.27
CA TYR A 85 -6.42 -3.06 -13.62
C TYR A 85 -6.62 -1.89 -14.58
N PHE A 86 -5.85 -1.88 -15.67
CA PHE A 86 -5.89 -0.84 -16.68
C PHE A 86 -6.49 -1.38 -17.96
N GLU A 87 -7.68 -0.94 -18.32
CA GLU A 87 -8.27 -1.27 -19.62
C GLU A 87 -7.53 -0.58 -20.76
N ASP A 88 -7.53 -1.16 -21.96
CA ASP A 88 -6.85 -0.59 -23.13
C ASP A 88 -7.38 0.82 -23.50
N SER A 89 -8.65 1.10 -23.20
CA SER A 89 -9.27 2.43 -23.41
C SER A 89 -8.82 3.49 -22.40
N SER A 90 -8.11 3.10 -21.34
CA SER A 90 -7.62 3.98 -20.28
C SER A 90 -6.14 4.32 -20.38
N ILE A 91 -5.47 3.80 -21.42
CA ILE A 91 -4.05 4.01 -21.68
C ILE A 91 -3.85 4.69 -23.03
N TYR A 92 -2.75 5.43 -23.15
CA TYR A 92 -2.29 5.97 -24.43
C TYR A 92 -0.81 5.68 -24.62
N THR A 93 -0.39 5.65 -25.88
CA THR A 93 0.98 5.35 -26.28
C THR A 93 1.64 6.59 -26.87
N GLU A 94 2.84 6.91 -26.42
CA GLU A 94 3.71 7.93 -27.01
C GLU A 94 4.95 7.26 -27.61
N THR A 95 5.39 7.74 -28.77
CA THR A 95 6.69 7.33 -29.33
C THR A 95 7.81 8.07 -28.61
N ILE A 96 8.86 7.34 -28.27
CA ILE A 96 10.06 7.91 -27.65
C ILE A 96 11.10 8.07 -28.76
N GLU A 97 11.48 9.32 -29.05
CA GLU A 97 12.48 9.65 -30.08
C GLU A 97 13.92 9.44 -29.58
N ASP A 98 14.20 9.86 -28.35
CA ASP A 98 15.49 9.68 -27.68
C ASP A 98 15.29 8.95 -26.34
N ILE A 99 15.68 7.68 -26.31
CA ILE A 99 15.52 6.82 -25.13
C ILE A 99 16.48 7.20 -24.00
N GLY A 100 17.64 7.78 -24.32
CA GLY A 100 18.60 8.25 -23.31
C GLY A 100 18.05 9.47 -22.57
N GLN A 101 17.55 10.45 -23.32
CA GLN A 101 16.89 11.62 -22.76
C GLN A 101 15.64 11.23 -21.96
N PHE A 102 14.79 10.35 -22.50
CA PHE A 102 13.58 9.88 -21.81
C PHE A 102 13.90 9.25 -20.45
N GLN A 103 14.91 8.38 -20.39
CA GLN A 103 15.33 7.75 -19.14
C GLN A 103 15.84 8.79 -18.13
N GLN A 104 16.63 9.76 -18.58
CA GLN A 104 17.13 10.84 -17.71
C GLN A 104 15.99 11.70 -17.14
N GLU A 105 15.04 12.12 -17.98
CA GLU A 105 13.91 12.96 -17.57
C GLU A 105 12.96 12.26 -16.60
N ASN A 106 12.81 10.94 -16.73
CA ASN A 106 11.95 10.14 -15.86
C ASN A 106 12.71 9.49 -14.69
N GLY A 107 14.01 9.71 -14.56
CA GLY A 107 14.85 9.12 -13.50
C GLY A 107 14.90 7.58 -13.56
N LEU A 108 14.91 7.02 -14.77
CA LEU A 108 14.91 5.58 -15.03
C LEU A 108 16.29 5.10 -15.46
N SER A 109 16.61 3.86 -15.09
CA SER A 109 17.78 3.12 -15.55
C SER A 109 17.31 1.74 -16.03
N LEU A 110 16.76 1.69 -17.24
CA LEU A 110 16.21 0.49 -17.85
C LEU A 110 17.29 -0.23 -18.67
N SER A 111 17.38 -1.55 -18.54
CA SER A 111 18.17 -2.37 -19.44
C SER A 111 17.40 -2.52 -20.76
N LEU A 112 18.02 -2.14 -21.86
CA LEU A 112 17.42 -2.21 -23.19
C LEU A 112 18.36 -2.96 -24.13
N PHE A 113 17.81 -3.48 -25.23
CA PHE A 113 18.64 -4.09 -26.26
C PHE A 113 19.42 -3.01 -27.01
N GLU A 114 20.74 -3.07 -26.90
CA GLU A 114 21.70 -2.22 -27.60
C GLU A 114 22.49 -3.08 -28.61
N GLY A 115 22.84 -2.53 -29.78
CA GLY A 115 23.67 -3.23 -30.79
C GLY A 115 23.03 -3.40 -32.17
N ASP A 116 23.40 -4.48 -32.86
CA ASP A 116 23.17 -4.77 -34.30
C ASP A 116 21.72 -5.17 -34.63
N PHE A 117 20.75 -4.38 -34.18
CA PHE A 117 19.36 -4.51 -34.61
C PHE A 117 19.15 -3.70 -35.91
N LEU A 118 18.31 -4.23 -36.80
CA LEU A 118 17.91 -3.55 -38.04
C LEU A 118 17.12 -2.24 -37.77
N GLY A 119 16.64 -2.10 -36.53
CA GLY A 119 16.06 -0.88 -35.99
C GLY A 119 15.33 -1.18 -34.69
N SER A 120 15.36 -0.20 -33.78
CA SER A 120 14.62 -0.23 -32.52
C SER A 120 13.59 0.89 -32.50
N LYS A 121 12.38 0.58 -32.09
CA LYS A 121 11.32 1.56 -31.80
C LYS A 121 10.99 1.52 -30.33
N TYR A 122 10.90 2.70 -29.73
CA TYR A 122 10.59 2.85 -28.32
C TYR A 122 9.24 3.54 -28.16
N THR A 123 8.45 3.05 -27.21
CA THR A 123 7.16 3.62 -26.87
C THR A 123 6.98 3.65 -25.37
N ALA A 124 6.44 4.74 -24.84
CA ALA A 124 5.97 4.80 -23.47
C ALA A 124 4.45 4.63 -23.46
N VAL A 125 3.95 3.89 -22.48
CA VAL A 125 2.52 3.71 -22.28
C VAL A 125 2.14 4.33 -20.95
N ARG A 126 1.17 5.23 -20.99
CA ARG A 126 0.75 6.07 -19.86
C ARG A 126 -0.73 5.92 -19.58
N TYR A 127 -1.10 6.17 -18.34
CA TYR A 127 -2.51 6.26 -17.95
C TYR A 127 -3.11 7.61 -18.38
N ILE A 128 -4.33 7.58 -18.92
CA ILE A 128 -4.99 8.79 -19.44
C ILE A 128 -5.32 9.80 -18.34
N GLU A 129 -5.76 9.35 -17.15
CA GLU A 129 -6.29 10.28 -16.14
C GLU A 129 -5.23 11.15 -15.48
N ASP A 130 -4.05 10.60 -15.20
CA ASP A 130 -2.99 11.29 -14.44
C ASP A 130 -1.64 11.35 -15.15
N GLY A 131 -1.52 10.77 -16.35
CA GLY A 131 -0.29 10.76 -17.14
C GLY A 131 0.83 9.88 -16.58
N ARG A 132 0.57 9.07 -15.54
CA ARG A 132 1.61 8.21 -14.95
C ARG A 132 2.13 7.20 -15.97
N LEU A 133 3.44 6.97 -15.94
CA LEU A 133 4.10 5.97 -16.77
C LEU A 133 3.79 4.56 -16.24
N LEU A 134 3.27 3.71 -17.11
CA LEU A 134 2.88 2.34 -16.77
C LEU A 134 3.96 1.36 -17.16
N TYR A 135 4.39 1.41 -18.42
CA TYR A 135 5.49 0.61 -18.95
C TYR A 135 6.15 1.29 -20.14
N VAL A 136 7.39 0.93 -20.39
CA VAL A 136 8.13 1.28 -21.61
C VAL A 136 8.24 0.03 -22.47
N ARG A 137 8.07 0.16 -23.78
CA ARG A 137 8.19 -0.94 -24.74
C ARG A 137 9.23 -0.62 -25.80
N GLN A 138 10.13 -1.55 -26.02
CA GLN A 138 11.04 -1.61 -27.15
C GLN A 138 10.58 -2.70 -28.11
N THR A 139 10.50 -2.38 -29.40
CA THR A 139 10.36 -3.37 -30.48
C THR A 139 11.59 -3.27 -31.37
N ALA A 140 12.28 -4.39 -31.55
CA ALA A 140 13.49 -4.49 -32.35
C ALA A 140 13.43 -5.70 -33.29
N ALA A 141 14.16 -5.62 -34.40
CA ALA A 141 14.33 -6.74 -35.32
C ALA A 141 15.82 -7.06 -35.45
N ALA A 142 16.18 -8.33 -35.30
CA ALA A 142 17.55 -8.82 -35.47
C ALA A 142 17.60 -9.80 -36.65
N LEU A 143 18.76 -9.87 -37.31
CA LEU A 143 19.01 -10.88 -38.32
C LEU A 143 19.99 -11.91 -37.73
N THR A 144 19.51 -13.12 -37.49
CA THR A 144 20.33 -14.23 -36.96
C THR A 144 20.67 -15.22 -38.06
N GLU A 145 21.50 -16.22 -37.74
CA GLU A 145 21.83 -17.30 -38.67
C GLU A 145 20.60 -18.17 -39.02
N GLU A 146 19.64 -18.26 -38.11
CA GLU A 146 18.44 -19.09 -38.24
C GLU A 146 17.30 -18.35 -38.95
N GLY A 147 17.30 -17.02 -38.91
CA GLY A 147 16.33 -16.19 -39.59
C GLY A 147 16.18 -14.80 -38.97
N PRO A 148 15.19 -14.01 -39.41
CA PRO A 148 14.87 -12.77 -38.74
C PRO A 148 14.14 -13.03 -37.43
N ASP A 149 14.63 -12.41 -36.36
CA ASP A 149 13.95 -12.37 -35.07
C ASP A 149 13.21 -11.06 -34.89
N THR A 150 12.02 -11.12 -34.30
CA THR A 150 11.29 -9.95 -33.83
C THR A 150 11.20 -9.98 -32.31
N ILE A 151 11.79 -8.98 -31.68
CA ILE A 151 11.89 -8.86 -30.23
C ILE A 151 10.95 -7.74 -29.78
N THR A 152 10.07 -8.03 -28.84
CA THR A 152 9.27 -7.02 -28.15
C THR A 152 9.51 -7.12 -26.65
N LEU A 153 10.21 -6.14 -26.10
CA LEU A 153 10.48 -6.03 -24.68
C LEU A 153 9.55 -4.98 -24.07
N SER A 154 8.81 -5.34 -23.03
CA SER A 154 8.04 -4.40 -22.22
C SER A 154 8.54 -4.41 -20.78
N ILE A 155 8.84 -3.23 -20.23
CA ILE A 155 9.42 -3.04 -18.91
C ILE A 155 8.39 -2.31 -18.04
N CYS A 156 7.85 -3.01 -17.05
CA CYS A 156 6.80 -2.50 -16.18
C CYS A 156 7.38 -1.53 -15.14
N ILE A 157 6.88 -0.30 -15.14
CA ILE A 157 7.27 0.77 -14.20
C ILE A 157 6.26 0.87 -13.04
N SER A 158 4.98 0.60 -13.33
CA SER A 158 3.91 0.64 -12.34
C SER A 158 3.43 -0.76 -11.97
N GLU A 159 3.07 -0.95 -10.70
CA GLU A 159 2.36 -2.14 -10.22
C GLU A 159 0.91 -2.11 -10.70
N GLY A 160 0.69 -2.69 -11.89
CA GLY A 160 -0.59 -2.73 -12.56
C GLY A 160 -0.80 -4.02 -13.34
N ARG A 161 -2.06 -4.33 -13.64
CA ARG A 161 -2.42 -5.40 -14.58
C ARG A 161 -2.91 -4.80 -15.89
N PHE A 162 -2.42 -5.35 -16.99
CA PHE A 162 -2.71 -4.89 -18.33
C PHE A 162 -3.26 -6.07 -19.16
N PRO A 163 -4.33 -5.89 -19.95
CA PRO A 163 -4.90 -6.94 -20.80
C PRO A 163 -3.85 -7.63 -21.67
N GLY A 164 -2.97 -6.84 -22.29
CA GLY A 164 -1.89 -7.34 -23.16
C GLY A 164 -0.79 -8.14 -22.45
N PHE A 165 -0.83 -8.25 -21.12
CA PHE A 165 0.20 -8.93 -20.33
C PHE A 165 -0.30 -10.23 -19.70
N ASN A 166 -1.55 -10.62 -19.95
CA ASN A 166 -2.14 -11.84 -19.39
C ASN A 166 -1.31 -13.10 -19.73
N VAL A 167 -0.73 -13.16 -20.94
CA VAL A 167 0.13 -14.27 -21.36
C VAL A 167 1.33 -14.48 -20.42
N PHE A 168 1.88 -13.41 -19.85
CA PHE A 168 3.02 -13.48 -18.92
C PHE A 168 2.64 -13.90 -17.50
N THR A 169 1.35 -14.14 -17.23
CA THR A 169 0.87 -14.66 -15.94
C THR A 169 0.66 -16.16 -15.92
N GLN A 170 0.71 -16.81 -17.09
CA GLN A 170 0.42 -18.23 -17.29
C GLN A 170 1.64 -19.01 -17.81
N LEU A 171 2.85 -18.50 -17.57
CA LEU A 171 4.10 -19.15 -17.96
C LEU A 171 4.42 -20.27 -16.95
N ASP A 172 4.55 -21.50 -17.46
CA ASP A 172 4.65 -22.72 -16.65
C ASP A 172 6.06 -23.35 -16.65
N GLN A 173 6.97 -22.85 -17.49
CA GLN A 173 8.36 -23.26 -17.53
C GLN A 173 9.26 -22.22 -16.86
N THR A 174 10.41 -22.65 -16.37
CA THR A 174 11.43 -21.77 -15.78
C THR A 174 12.81 -22.06 -16.36
N MET A 175 13.61 -21.02 -16.53
CA MET A 175 15.02 -21.10 -16.92
C MET A 175 15.87 -20.20 -16.02
N GLN A 176 17.16 -20.53 -15.90
CA GLN A 176 18.12 -19.76 -15.12
C GLN A 176 19.09 -19.08 -16.07
N VAL A 177 19.12 -17.74 -16.06
CA VAL A 177 19.95 -16.95 -16.97
C VAL A 177 20.71 -15.93 -16.13
N GLY A 178 22.04 -15.93 -16.17
CA GLY A 178 22.83 -14.92 -15.43
C GLY A 178 22.55 -14.82 -13.92
N GLY A 179 22.03 -15.89 -13.29
CA GLY A 179 21.66 -15.89 -11.86
C GLY A 179 20.27 -15.34 -11.55
N ILE A 180 19.46 -15.00 -12.55
CA ILE A 180 18.03 -14.72 -12.39
C ILE A 180 17.18 -15.90 -12.86
N GLU A 181 16.07 -16.11 -12.18
CA GLU A 181 15.03 -17.04 -12.64
C GLU A 181 14.08 -16.30 -13.59
N ALA A 182 13.93 -16.83 -14.80
CA ALA A 182 12.96 -16.35 -15.78
C ALA A 182 11.86 -17.40 -15.95
N ALA A 183 10.61 -16.99 -15.78
CA ALA A 183 9.46 -17.79 -16.19
C ALA A 183 9.28 -17.64 -17.70
N TYR A 184 9.01 -18.72 -18.42
CA TYR A 184 8.83 -18.68 -19.87
C TYR A 184 7.80 -19.69 -20.36
N GLY A 185 7.43 -19.57 -21.63
CA GLY A 185 6.56 -20.48 -22.33
C GLY A 185 6.52 -20.17 -23.82
N GLN A 186 5.96 -21.09 -24.59
CA GLN A 186 5.81 -20.99 -26.04
C GLN A 186 4.32 -20.87 -26.39
N ASP A 187 4.00 -20.09 -27.41
CA ASP A 187 2.63 -19.99 -27.90
C ASP A 187 2.20 -21.33 -28.53
N SER A 188 1.11 -21.90 -28.03
CA SER A 188 0.58 -23.16 -28.55
C SER A 188 0.02 -23.07 -29.98
N VAL A 189 -0.28 -21.85 -30.45
CA VAL A 189 -0.85 -21.61 -31.79
C VAL A 189 0.22 -21.19 -32.78
N ASP A 190 1.22 -20.44 -32.32
CA ASP A 190 2.37 -20.00 -33.12
C ASP A 190 3.66 -20.49 -32.46
N GLU A 191 4.10 -21.69 -32.85
CA GLU A 191 5.27 -22.36 -32.26
C GLU A 191 6.55 -21.52 -32.37
N ASN A 192 6.60 -20.51 -33.24
CA ASN A 192 7.75 -19.61 -33.36
C ASN A 192 7.73 -18.46 -32.34
N THR A 193 6.67 -18.34 -31.53
CA THR A 193 6.51 -17.27 -30.55
C THR A 193 6.79 -17.78 -29.14
N PHE A 194 7.76 -17.14 -28.49
CA PHE A 194 8.15 -17.37 -27.10
C PHE A 194 7.83 -16.15 -26.24
N TYR A 195 7.49 -16.41 -24.98
CA TYR A 195 7.23 -15.39 -23.96
C TYR A 195 8.09 -15.66 -22.74
N ALA A 196 8.68 -14.62 -22.16
CA ALA A 196 9.39 -14.70 -20.90
C ALA A 196 9.03 -13.54 -19.98
N LYS A 197 9.10 -13.80 -18.67
CA LYS A 197 8.96 -12.82 -17.61
C LYS A 197 10.04 -13.02 -16.56
N PHE A 198 10.74 -11.94 -16.22
CA PHE A 198 11.79 -11.95 -15.21
C PHE A 198 11.94 -10.57 -14.56
N THR A 199 12.70 -10.51 -13.47
CA THR A 199 12.97 -9.26 -12.75
C THR A 199 14.48 -8.99 -12.77
N ALA A 200 14.86 -7.80 -13.23
CA ALA A 200 16.24 -7.34 -13.24
C ALA A 200 16.28 -5.84 -12.89
N GLY A 201 17.33 -5.37 -12.20
CA GLY A 201 17.49 -3.95 -11.88
C GLY A 201 16.31 -3.29 -11.14
N GLY A 202 15.46 -4.06 -10.45
CA GLY A 202 14.27 -3.57 -9.77
C GLY A 202 13.00 -3.44 -10.63
N PHE A 203 13.06 -3.80 -11.91
CA PHE A 203 11.91 -3.75 -12.83
C PHE A 203 11.50 -5.16 -13.27
N ALA A 204 10.22 -5.32 -13.62
CA ALA A 204 9.71 -6.53 -14.24
C ALA A 204 9.75 -6.41 -15.77
N TYR A 205 10.43 -7.35 -16.42
CA TYR A 205 10.61 -7.45 -17.86
C TYR A 205 9.65 -8.51 -18.40
N CYS A 206 8.94 -8.17 -19.47
CA CYS A 206 8.07 -9.07 -20.22
C CYS A 206 8.54 -9.07 -21.67
N LEU A 207 9.13 -10.19 -22.10
CA LEU A 207 9.77 -10.35 -23.39
C LEU A 207 8.92 -11.26 -24.27
N LYS A 208 8.52 -10.77 -25.44
CA LYS A 208 7.98 -11.59 -26.53
C LYS A 208 9.05 -11.71 -27.61
N LEU A 209 9.35 -12.93 -28.01
CA LEU A 209 10.27 -13.25 -29.10
C LEU A 209 9.50 -14.00 -30.17
N VAL A 210 9.60 -13.56 -31.41
CA VAL A 210 9.19 -14.36 -32.58
C VAL A 210 10.47 -14.73 -33.32
N THR A 211 10.78 -16.02 -33.40
CA THR A 211 12.06 -16.53 -33.92
C THR A 211 11.84 -17.83 -34.69
N PHE A 212 12.75 -18.12 -35.63
CA PHE A 212 12.85 -19.45 -36.26
C PHE A 212 13.71 -20.43 -35.44
N GLY A 213 14.35 -19.94 -34.38
CA GLY A 213 15.14 -20.72 -33.44
C GLY A 213 14.32 -21.41 -32.37
N ASP A 214 15.02 -21.95 -31.38
CA ASP A 214 14.43 -22.61 -30.22
C ASP A 214 14.50 -21.73 -28.95
N ALA A 215 14.19 -22.33 -27.80
CA ALA A 215 14.23 -21.63 -26.51
C ALA A 215 15.63 -21.08 -26.13
N GLN A 216 16.73 -21.54 -26.76
CA GLN A 216 18.07 -20.98 -26.53
C GLN A 216 18.21 -19.56 -27.09
N ALA A 217 17.46 -19.23 -28.15
CA ALA A 217 17.39 -17.85 -28.65
C ALA A 217 16.82 -16.93 -27.56
N LEU A 218 15.76 -17.36 -26.88
CA LEU A 218 15.16 -16.63 -25.77
C LEU A 218 16.16 -16.42 -24.62
N GLU A 219 16.88 -17.46 -24.21
CA GLU A 219 17.92 -17.37 -23.18
C GLU A 219 19.01 -16.35 -23.55
N SER A 220 19.45 -16.37 -24.80
CA SER A 220 20.47 -15.46 -25.32
C SER A 220 20.03 -13.99 -25.24
N TYR A 221 18.77 -13.70 -25.56
CA TYR A 221 18.23 -12.34 -25.43
C TYR A 221 18.06 -11.92 -23.97
N ILE A 222 17.61 -12.82 -23.08
CA ILE A 222 17.53 -12.50 -21.65
C ILE A 222 18.93 -12.16 -21.11
N ALA A 223 19.96 -12.92 -21.49
CA ALA A 223 21.33 -12.71 -21.04
C ALA A 223 21.90 -11.34 -21.46
N GLN A 224 21.48 -10.79 -22.61
CA GLN A 224 21.91 -9.45 -23.06
C GLN A 224 21.37 -8.31 -22.18
N LEU A 225 20.31 -8.54 -21.40
CA LEU A 225 19.68 -7.53 -20.55
C LEU A 225 20.22 -7.50 -19.12
N LEU A 226 21.14 -8.41 -18.78
CA LEU A 226 21.73 -8.61 -17.45
C LEU A 226 23.17 -8.10 -17.38
#